data_AF-A0A935B322-F1
#
_entry.id   AF-A0A935B322-F1
#
_cell.length_a   1.000
_cell.length_b   1.000
_cell.length_c   1.000
_cell.angle_alpha   90.00
_cell.angle_beta   90.00
_cell.angle_gamma   90.00
#
_symmetry.space_group_name_H-M   'P 1'
#
loop_
_entity.id
_entity.type
_entity.pdbx_description
1 polymer ?
#
loop_
_entity_poly.entity_id
_entity_poly.type
_entity_poly.pdbx_seq_one_letter_code
_entity_poly.pdbx_strand_id
1 'polypeptide(L)'
;MFERGLDADPARRFQSVAELETQLLGVLRECAAVRAGEPRPGASTVFTPEIVALGDSVQVDAPTWRVLPYPLISPSDPAAAYLVNLPPARVGATAPMIEAAVRDGQILNTVEAMLRRVRDHLDASRSDPEQLQHALRLLAGASGEVDRDWRVQWYRGLASLVAGQTDAARGAFSAVRGFLPGELAPVLALAVTEEQSGAFDAAAALYRRVVAVDPGYQSATFGLGRCLAAGGDVHGSIDAYERVPGGSTLREHADAAQARALLRRGAGAIGLDAVIAAARSVDRLPVDSQRYEELEFDVLLAALGAVRSGTDTSGTAVLGVAMEERALRRALERNRRRMARRVPDGAPRVAMVDAANRIRPRTLW
;
A
#
# COMPACT_ATOMS: atom_id res chain seq x y z
N MET A 1 -16.91 17.65 -10.65
CA MET A 1 -16.62 18.75 -11.59
C MET A 1 -17.78 19.72 -11.69
N PHE A 2 -18.94 19.32 -12.23
CA PHE A 2 -20.12 20.18 -12.34
C PHE A 2 -20.65 20.66 -10.99
N GLU A 3 -20.76 19.76 -10.00
CA GLU A 3 -21.20 20.11 -8.65
C GLU A 3 -20.37 21.25 -8.04
N ARG A 4 -19.04 21.15 -8.11
CA ARG A 4 -18.14 22.21 -7.64
C ARG A 4 -18.25 23.49 -8.47
N GLY A 5 -18.29 23.38 -9.79
CA GLY A 5 -18.38 24.54 -10.69
C GLY A 5 -19.66 25.34 -10.53
N LEU A 6 -20.75 24.68 -10.12
CA LEU A 6 -22.09 25.25 -10.01
C LEU A 6 -22.59 25.36 -8.56
N ASP A 7 -21.71 25.18 -7.56
CA ASP A 7 -22.10 25.23 -6.15
C ASP A 7 -22.79 26.56 -5.81
N ALA A 8 -23.82 26.55 -4.98
CA ALA A 8 -24.51 27.78 -4.58
C ALA A 8 -23.60 28.71 -3.77
N ASP A 9 -22.69 28.14 -2.97
CA ASP A 9 -21.71 28.87 -2.17
C ASP A 9 -20.46 29.21 -3.02
N PRO A 10 -20.16 30.50 -3.28
CA PRO A 10 -18.99 30.91 -4.05
C PRO A 10 -17.66 30.41 -3.47
N ALA A 11 -17.59 30.23 -2.14
CA ALA A 11 -16.37 29.73 -1.48
C ALA A 11 -16.10 28.25 -1.80
N ARG A 12 -17.11 27.50 -2.26
CA ARG A 12 -16.96 26.09 -2.64
C ARG A 12 -16.63 25.90 -4.13
N ARG A 13 -16.82 26.94 -4.95
CA ARG A 13 -16.48 26.92 -6.37
C ARG A 13 -14.97 26.87 -6.61
N PHE A 14 -14.58 26.74 -7.87
CA PHE A 14 -13.20 26.99 -8.28
C PHE A 14 -12.89 28.48 -8.09
N GLN A 15 -11.77 28.76 -7.44
CA GLN A 15 -11.36 30.12 -7.07
C GLN A 15 -10.67 30.85 -8.23
N SER A 16 -10.28 30.13 -9.28
CA SER A 16 -9.75 30.72 -10.51
C SER A 16 -10.03 29.84 -11.74
N VAL A 17 -9.94 30.45 -12.93
CA VAL A 17 -9.99 29.71 -14.21
C VAL A 17 -8.82 28.73 -14.33
N ALA A 18 -7.63 29.11 -13.85
CA ALA A 18 -6.46 28.22 -13.86
C ALA A 18 -6.67 26.97 -12.99
N GLU A 19 -7.33 27.11 -11.83
CA GLU A 19 -7.71 25.97 -10.99
C GLU A 19 -8.73 25.08 -11.72
N LEU A 20 -9.76 25.68 -12.33
CA LEU A 20 -10.75 24.96 -13.13
C LEU A 20 -10.10 24.19 -14.28
N GLU A 21 -9.20 24.83 -15.04
CA GLU A 21 -8.50 24.24 -16.17
C GLU A 21 -7.65 23.03 -15.75
N THR A 22 -6.88 23.19 -14.66
CA THR A 22 -6.05 22.11 -14.11
C THR A 22 -6.90 20.89 -13.75
N GLN A 23 -8.00 21.11 -13.03
CA GLN A 23 -8.89 20.03 -12.61
C GLN A 23 -9.66 19.42 -13.79
N LEU A 24 -10.07 20.24 -14.77
CA LEU A 24 -10.73 19.75 -15.99
C LEU A 24 -9.79 18.87 -16.83
N LEU A 25 -8.52 19.27 -16.96
CA LEU A 25 -7.52 18.50 -17.67
C LEU A 25 -7.26 17.15 -16.99
N GLY A 26 -7.22 17.11 -15.65
CA GLY A 26 -7.16 15.86 -14.89
C GLY A 26 -8.35 14.94 -15.16
N VAL A 27 -9.58 15.47 -15.12
CA VAL A 27 -10.80 14.70 -15.46
C VAL A 27 -10.76 14.21 -16.91
N LEU A 28 -10.27 15.02 -17.85
CA LEU A 28 -10.13 14.65 -19.25
C LEU A 28 -9.13 13.50 -19.43
N ARG A 29 -7.97 13.56 -18.75
CA ARG A 29 -6.99 12.47 -18.72
C ARG A 29 -7.63 11.18 -18.23
N GLU A 30 -8.40 11.24 -17.15
CA GLU A 30 -9.12 10.09 -16.62
C GLU A 30 -10.14 9.52 -17.61
N CYS A 31 -10.99 10.36 -18.19
CA CYS A 31 -12.00 9.93 -19.16
C CYS A 31 -11.35 9.33 -20.42
N ALA A 32 -10.27 9.94 -20.92
CA ALA A 32 -9.54 9.46 -22.08
C ALA A 32 -8.87 8.12 -21.79
N ALA A 33 -8.19 7.98 -20.65
CA ALA A 33 -7.51 6.74 -20.27
C ALA A 33 -8.49 5.57 -20.10
N VAL A 34 -9.62 5.80 -19.42
CA VAL A 34 -10.62 4.75 -19.19
C VAL A 34 -11.35 4.35 -20.48
N ARG A 35 -11.59 5.27 -21.41
CA ARG A 35 -12.34 5.00 -22.65
C ARG A 35 -11.48 4.54 -23.82
N ALA A 36 -10.32 5.15 -24.01
CA ALA A 36 -9.42 4.88 -25.13
C ALA A 36 -8.39 3.78 -24.82
N GLY A 37 -8.21 3.44 -23.54
CA GLY A 37 -7.23 2.43 -23.11
C GLY A 37 -5.77 2.90 -23.18
N GLU A 38 -5.54 4.19 -23.41
CA GLU A 38 -4.20 4.79 -23.47
C GLU A 38 -3.91 5.62 -22.21
N PRO A 39 -2.82 5.32 -21.47
CA PRO A 39 -2.39 6.13 -20.34
C PRO A 39 -2.17 7.61 -20.68
N ARG A 40 -2.62 8.49 -19.80
CA ARG A 40 -2.48 9.95 -19.93
C ARG A 40 -1.98 10.53 -18.60
N PRO A 41 -0.73 10.22 -18.19
CA PRO A 41 -0.20 10.68 -16.92
C PRO A 41 -0.06 12.21 -16.91
N GLY A 42 -0.12 12.79 -15.72
CA GLY A 42 0.05 14.22 -15.51
C GLY A 42 0.53 14.50 -14.09
N ALA A 43 1.57 15.32 -13.97
CA ALA A 43 2.06 15.73 -12.66
C ALA A 43 1.00 16.57 -11.94
N SER A 44 0.74 16.22 -10.68
CA SER A 44 -0.09 17.04 -9.80
C SER A 44 0.63 18.34 -9.45
N THR A 45 -0.11 19.44 -9.37
CA THR A 45 0.38 20.73 -8.88
C THR A 45 0.07 20.94 -7.40
N VAL A 46 -0.65 20.02 -6.76
CA VAL A 46 -1.12 20.13 -5.38
C VAL A 46 -0.74 18.94 -4.50
N PHE A 47 -0.32 17.82 -5.10
CA PHE A 47 0.23 16.66 -4.41
C PHE A 47 1.65 16.34 -4.87
N THR A 48 2.44 15.71 -4.00
CA THR A 48 3.69 15.06 -4.38
C THR A 48 3.44 13.90 -5.35
N PRO A 49 4.49 13.37 -6.01
CA PRO A 49 4.41 12.03 -6.59
C PRO A 49 4.10 10.96 -5.54
N GLU A 50 3.76 9.75 -6.01
CA GLU A 50 3.60 8.56 -5.17
C GLU A 50 4.92 8.20 -4.45
N ILE A 51 4.82 7.75 -3.20
CA ILE A 51 5.98 7.39 -2.37
C ILE A 51 5.83 5.93 -1.93
N VAL A 52 6.33 5.01 -2.76
CA VAL A 52 6.25 3.55 -2.52
C VAL A 52 7.38 2.98 -1.67
N ALA A 53 8.46 3.74 -1.53
CA ALA A 53 9.62 3.42 -0.71
C ALA A 53 9.99 4.62 0.16
N LEU A 54 10.23 4.38 1.45
CA LEU A 54 10.77 5.36 2.38
C LEU A 54 11.99 4.73 3.07
N GLY A 55 13.18 5.27 2.77
CA GLY A 55 14.45 4.62 3.11
C GLY A 55 14.54 3.25 2.44
N ASP A 56 14.94 2.23 3.20
CA ASP A 56 15.08 0.84 2.72
C ASP A 56 13.76 0.05 2.77
N SER A 57 12.65 0.67 3.20
CA SER A 57 11.37 -0.02 3.40
C SER A 57 10.38 0.26 2.27
N VAL A 58 9.98 -0.80 1.58
CA VAL A 58 8.93 -0.78 0.55
C VAL A 58 7.57 -1.05 1.22
N GLN A 59 6.56 -0.26 0.86
CA GLN A 59 5.25 -0.23 1.54
C GLN A 59 4.11 -0.78 0.67
N VAL A 60 4.37 -1.75 -0.21
CA VAL A 60 3.41 -2.25 -1.21
C VAL A 60 2.83 -3.64 -0.89
N ASP A 61 3.30 -4.29 0.17
CA ASP A 61 2.87 -5.67 0.49
C ASP A 61 1.50 -5.72 1.20
N ALA A 62 1.00 -4.58 1.69
CA ALA A 62 -0.27 -4.42 2.39
C ALA A 62 -0.87 -3.04 2.10
N PRO A 63 -2.21 -2.85 2.22
CA PRO A 63 -2.80 -1.53 2.10
C PRO A 63 -2.32 -0.63 3.24
N THR A 64 -1.79 0.54 2.90
CA THR A 64 -1.26 1.49 3.88
C THR A 64 -1.45 2.91 3.37
N TRP A 65 -1.73 3.84 4.28
CA TRP A 65 -1.83 5.25 3.92
C TRP A 65 -0.45 5.86 3.57
N ARG A 66 0.65 5.19 3.93
CA ARG A 66 2.02 5.69 3.72
C ARG A 66 2.48 5.73 2.27
N VAL A 67 1.77 5.03 1.37
CA VAL A 67 2.01 5.14 -0.07
C VAL A 67 1.32 6.34 -0.72
N LEU A 68 0.42 7.01 0.03
CA LEU A 68 -0.36 8.11 -0.51
C LEU A 68 0.51 9.36 -0.70
N PRO A 69 0.33 10.10 -1.81
CA PRO A 69 0.91 11.42 -1.99
C PRO A 69 0.59 12.38 -0.86
N TYR A 70 1.48 13.35 -0.60
CA TYR A 70 1.23 14.41 0.38
C TYR A 70 0.81 15.70 -0.32
N PRO A 71 -0.09 16.51 0.27
CA PRO A 71 -0.32 17.87 -0.20
C PRO A 71 0.99 18.66 -0.23
N LEU A 72 1.21 19.42 -1.31
CA LEU A 72 2.35 20.32 -1.43
C LEU A 72 2.19 21.52 -0.50
N ILE A 73 3.32 21.99 0.05
CA ILE A 73 3.36 23.21 0.85
C ILE A 73 3.11 24.40 -0.09
N SER A 74 2.18 25.27 0.28
CA SER A 74 1.92 26.50 -0.46
C SER A 74 3.14 27.44 -0.37
N PRO A 75 3.76 27.82 -1.50
CA PRO A 75 4.91 28.73 -1.48
C PRO A 75 4.58 30.13 -0.98
N SER A 76 3.30 30.52 -0.98
CA SER A 76 2.85 31.82 -0.49
C SER A 76 2.60 31.86 1.02
N ASP A 77 2.69 30.72 1.72
CA ASP A 77 2.50 30.68 3.16
C ASP A 77 3.71 31.30 3.89
N PRO A 78 3.51 32.19 4.88
CA PRO A 78 4.60 32.81 5.62
C PRO A 78 5.57 31.83 6.30
N ALA A 79 5.11 30.62 6.66
CA ALA A 79 5.96 29.59 7.26
C ALA A 79 6.67 28.69 6.24
N ALA A 80 6.34 28.79 4.94
CA ALA A 80 6.80 27.85 3.91
C ALA A 80 8.33 27.72 3.86
N ALA A 81 9.06 28.84 3.90
CA ALA A 81 10.51 28.85 3.85
C ALA A 81 11.14 28.07 5.01
N TYR A 82 10.57 28.16 6.22
CA TYR A 82 11.03 27.38 7.37
C TYR A 82 10.71 25.89 7.19
N LEU A 83 9.48 25.56 6.79
CA LEU A 83 9.00 24.17 6.69
C LEU A 83 9.72 23.35 5.61
N VAL A 84 10.13 23.99 4.51
CA VAL A 84 10.91 23.36 3.44
C VAL A 84 12.37 23.13 3.86
N ASN A 85 12.92 23.99 4.73
CA ASN A 85 14.31 23.89 5.20
C ASN A 85 14.45 23.12 6.52
N LEU A 86 13.38 22.48 7.01
CA LEU A 86 13.49 21.57 8.14
C LEU A 86 14.49 20.45 7.80
N PRO A 87 15.43 20.14 8.72
CA PRO A 87 16.37 19.07 8.47
C PRO A 87 15.62 17.76 8.24
N PRO A 88 16.19 16.81 7.47
CA PRO A 88 15.67 15.46 7.41
C PRO A 88 15.75 14.86 8.82
N ALA A 89 14.65 14.96 9.55
CA ALA A 89 14.58 14.56 10.94
C ALA A 89 14.02 13.14 11.04
N ARG A 90 14.34 12.46 12.14
CA ARG A 90 13.67 11.20 12.47
C ARG A 90 12.16 11.44 12.57
N VAL A 91 11.37 10.42 12.27
CA VAL A 91 9.93 10.42 12.44
C VAL A 91 9.56 10.93 13.85
N GLY A 92 8.66 11.92 13.94
CA GLY A 92 8.21 12.49 15.21
C GLY A 92 9.08 13.61 15.78
N ALA A 93 10.17 13.98 15.09
CA ALA A 93 11.06 15.05 15.54
C ALA A 93 10.72 16.43 14.96
N THR A 94 9.91 16.52 13.90
CA THR A 94 9.64 17.82 13.25
C THR A 94 8.53 18.61 13.94
N ALA A 95 7.53 17.96 14.52
CA ALA A 95 6.44 18.63 15.21
C ALA A 95 6.92 19.48 16.40
N PRO A 96 7.76 18.96 17.33
CA PRO A 96 8.28 19.76 18.44
C PRO A 96 9.12 20.97 17.99
N MET A 97 9.86 20.84 16.88
CA MET A 97 10.64 21.94 16.31
C MET A 97 9.74 23.06 15.80
N ILE A 98 8.68 22.71 15.07
CA ILE A 98 7.70 23.67 14.57
C ILE A 98 6.97 24.34 15.73
N GLU A 99 6.60 23.59 16.76
CA GLU A 99 5.96 24.13 17.96
C GLU A 99 6.85 25.12 18.71
N ALA A 100 8.15 24.82 18.85
CA ALA A 100 9.11 25.74 19.44
C ALA A 100 9.26 27.01 18.58
N ALA A 101 9.42 26.87 17.27
CA ALA A 101 9.56 28.02 16.36
C ALA A 101 8.32 28.93 16.36
N VAL A 102 7.11 28.36 16.47
CA VAL A 102 5.88 29.14 16.64
C VAL A 102 5.86 29.85 18.00
N ARG A 103 6.20 29.13 19.09
CA ARG A 103 6.21 29.68 20.45
C ARG A 103 7.20 30.84 20.59
N ASP A 104 8.36 30.72 19.97
CA ASP A 104 9.44 31.70 20.01
C ASP A 104 9.24 32.84 18.99
N GLY A 105 8.14 32.82 18.23
CA GLY A 105 7.80 33.85 17.24
C GLY A 105 8.67 33.84 15.98
N GLN A 106 9.42 32.77 15.73
CA GLN A 106 10.26 32.61 14.53
C GLN A 106 9.42 32.40 13.26
N ILE A 107 8.27 31.73 13.40
CA ILE A 107 7.29 31.54 12.33
C ILE A 107 5.86 31.79 12.84
N LEU A 108 4.95 32.12 11.93
CA LEU A 108 3.53 32.22 12.25
C LEU A 108 2.91 30.82 12.39
N ASN A 109 1.90 30.69 13.25
CA ASN A 109 1.09 29.46 13.38
C ASN A 109 0.07 29.36 12.24
N THR A 110 0.56 29.13 11.02
CA THR A 110 -0.25 29.03 9.81
C THR A 110 -0.88 27.65 9.64
N VAL A 111 -1.77 27.52 8.64
CA VAL A 111 -2.34 26.21 8.26
C VAL A 111 -1.22 25.25 7.84
N GLU A 112 -0.19 25.71 7.11
CA GLU A 112 0.95 24.86 6.72
C GLU A 112 1.72 24.34 7.93
N ALA A 113 2.01 25.21 8.91
CA ALA A 113 2.69 24.82 10.13
C ALA A 113 1.85 23.79 10.92
N MET A 114 0.54 23.98 10.98
CA MET A 114 -0.38 23.03 11.60
C MET A 114 -0.40 21.68 10.87
N LEU A 115 -0.60 21.66 9.55
CA LEU A 115 -0.66 20.43 8.76
C LEU A 115 0.67 19.66 8.76
N ARG A 116 1.81 20.37 8.78
CA ARG A 116 3.12 19.73 8.88
C ARG A 116 3.31 19.02 10.23
N ARG A 117 2.85 19.59 11.35
CA ARG A 117 2.84 18.90 12.66
C ARG A 117 1.91 17.69 12.66
N VAL A 118 0.71 17.83 12.10
CA VAL A 118 -0.26 16.71 11.96
C VAL A 118 0.39 15.54 11.23
N ARG A 119 1.07 15.80 10.10
CA ARG A 119 1.79 14.77 9.36
C ARG A 119 2.83 14.05 10.22
N ASP A 120 3.69 14.79 10.91
CA ASP A 120 4.75 14.20 11.74
C ASP A 120 4.20 13.32 12.86
N HIS A 121 3.12 13.76 13.51
CA HIS A 121 2.40 12.95 14.50
C HIS A 121 1.80 11.66 13.89
N LEU A 122 1.20 11.74 12.70
CA LEU A 122 0.68 10.54 12.01
C LEU A 122 1.82 9.58 11.63
N ASP A 123 2.95 10.10 11.16
CA ASP A 123 4.13 9.28 10.85
C ASP A 123 4.65 8.57 12.11
N ALA A 124 4.67 9.25 13.26
CA ALA A 124 5.12 8.73 14.56
C ALA A 124 4.14 7.78 15.26
N SER A 125 2.85 7.82 14.90
CA SER A 125 1.79 7.02 15.52
C SER A 125 2.01 5.51 15.52
N ARG A 126 2.84 4.99 14.61
CA ARG A 126 3.20 3.56 14.58
C ARG A 126 4.00 3.14 15.80
N SER A 127 4.88 4.01 16.29
CA SER A 127 5.78 3.75 17.41
C SER A 127 5.22 4.27 18.72
N ASP A 128 4.42 5.34 18.66
CA ASP A 128 3.79 5.96 19.82
C ASP A 128 2.32 6.27 19.53
N PRO A 129 1.37 5.43 19.98
CA PRO A 129 -0.06 5.63 19.75
C PRO A 129 -0.62 6.98 20.25
N GLU A 130 0.03 7.64 21.23
CA GLU A 130 -0.42 8.95 21.71
C GLU A 130 -0.28 10.05 20.65
N GLN A 131 0.60 9.85 19.66
CA GLN A 131 0.80 10.81 18.57
C GLN A 131 -0.45 10.93 17.70
N LEU A 132 -1.22 9.86 17.51
CA LEU A 132 -2.51 9.94 16.82
C LEU A 132 -3.46 10.92 17.52
N GLN A 133 -3.50 10.91 18.86
CA GLN A 133 -4.34 11.82 19.62
C GLN A 133 -3.88 13.28 19.53
N HIS A 134 -2.57 13.52 19.35
CA HIS A 134 -2.04 14.87 19.07
C HIS A 134 -2.50 15.37 17.69
N ALA A 135 -2.38 14.53 16.65
CA ALA A 135 -2.88 14.84 15.31
C ALA A 135 -4.39 15.16 15.30
N LEU A 136 -5.20 14.33 15.97
CA LEU A 136 -6.65 14.51 16.06
C LEU A 136 -7.02 15.82 16.77
N ARG A 137 -6.31 16.19 17.84
CA ARG A 137 -6.53 17.47 18.55
C ARG A 137 -6.26 18.68 17.67
N LEU A 138 -5.16 18.66 16.91
CA LEU A 138 -4.84 19.74 15.96
C LEU A 138 -5.92 19.88 14.88
N LEU A 139 -6.38 18.76 14.31
CA LEU A 139 -7.43 18.75 13.28
C LEU A 139 -8.82 19.16 13.82
N ALA A 140 -9.11 18.87 15.09
CA ALA A 140 -10.32 19.31 15.77
C ALA A 140 -10.31 20.81 16.10
N GLY A 141 -9.13 21.41 16.27
CA GLY A 141 -8.97 22.85 16.50
C GLY A 141 -9.13 23.70 15.23
N ALA A 142 -9.15 23.10 14.04
CA ALA A 142 -9.40 23.82 12.78
C ALA A 142 -10.83 24.38 12.76
N SER A 143 -10.97 25.67 12.46
CA SER A 143 -12.26 26.36 12.41
C SER A 143 -12.27 27.43 11.31
N GLY A 144 -13.46 27.90 10.93
CA GLY A 144 -13.63 28.97 9.94
C GLY A 144 -13.09 28.58 8.55
N GLU A 145 -12.26 29.43 7.97
CA GLU A 145 -11.65 29.19 6.64
C GLU A 145 -10.68 28.01 6.65
N VAL A 146 -9.95 27.79 7.74
CA VAL A 146 -9.00 26.67 7.86
C VAL A 146 -9.74 25.33 7.77
N ASP A 147 -10.91 25.22 8.39
CA ASP A 147 -11.72 23.99 8.34
C ASP A 147 -12.28 23.68 6.93
N ARG A 148 -12.42 24.72 6.10
CA ARG A 148 -12.86 24.60 4.69
C ARG A 148 -11.73 24.22 3.75
N ASP A 149 -10.47 24.28 4.19
CA ASP A 149 -9.33 23.84 3.41
C ASP A 149 -9.42 22.31 3.19
N TRP A 150 -9.43 21.89 1.92
CA TRP A 150 -9.51 20.47 1.55
C TRP A 150 -8.37 19.65 2.17
N ARG A 151 -7.21 20.26 2.46
CA ARG A 151 -6.07 19.58 3.08
C ARG A 151 -6.39 19.16 4.51
N VAL A 152 -7.21 19.91 5.24
CA VAL A 152 -7.69 19.47 6.56
C VAL A 152 -8.51 18.19 6.42
N GLN A 153 -9.38 18.10 5.40
CA GLN A 153 -10.12 16.88 5.11
C GLN A 153 -9.20 15.72 4.69
N TRP A 154 -8.16 15.99 3.90
CA TRP A 154 -7.14 15.00 3.55
C TRP A 154 -6.50 14.39 4.81
N TYR A 155 -6.04 15.22 5.74
CA TYR A 155 -5.40 14.75 6.96
C TYR A 155 -6.39 14.11 7.97
N ARG A 156 -7.66 14.53 7.98
CA ARG A 156 -8.72 13.80 8.70
C ARG A 156 -8.90 12.40 8.13
N GLY A 157 -8.91 12.24 6.81
CA GLY A 157 -8.95 10.93 6.15
C GLY A 157 -7.78 10.04 6.54
N LEU A 158 -6.56 10.59 6.54
CA LEU A 158 -5.36 9.85 6.99
C LEU A 158 -5.44 9.44 8.46
N ALA A 159 -5.84 10.36 9.35
CA ALA A 159 -6.01 10.06 10.77
C ALA A 159 -7.07 8.98 11.01
N SER A 160 -8.19 9.01 10.27
CA SER A 160 -9.21 7.98 10.31
C SER A 160 -8.70 6.62 9.80
N LEU A 161 -7.88 6.57 8.75
CA LEU A 161 -7.22 5.33 8.32
C LEU A 161 -6.28 4.78 9.38
N VAL A 162 -5.47 5.63 10.01
CA VAL A 162 -4.59 5.22 11.12
C VAL A 162 -5.42 4.65 12.29
N ALA A 163 -6.58 5.23 12.56
CA ALA A 163 -7.51 4.78 13.58
C ALA A 163 -8.36 3.55 13.18
N GLY A 164 -8.25 3.05 11.95
CA GLY A 164 -9.08 1.96 11.42
C GLY A 164 -10.54 2.34 11.14
N GLN A 165 -10.87 3.63 11.12
CA GLN A 165 -12.20 4.19 10.90
C GLN A 165 -12.45 4.40 9.40
N THR A 166 -12.63 3.31 8.66
CA THR A 166 -12.71 3.34 7.18
C THR A 166 -13.89 4.15 6.64
N ASP A 167 -15.05 4.15 7.32
CA ASP A 167 -16.19 4.96 6.90
C ASP A 167 -15.93 6.47 7.00
N ALA A 168 -15.29 6.91 8.10
CA ALA A 168 -14.90 8.30 8.27
C ALA A 168 -13.82 8.71 7.26
N ALA A 169 -12.85 7.83 7.00
CA ALA A 169 -11.84 8.02 5.97
C ALA A 169 -12.47 8.16 4.58
N ARG A 170 -13.43 7.28 4.23
CA ARG A 170 -14.14 7.33 2.95
C ARG A 170 -14.86 8.66 2.77
N GLY A 171 -15.57 9.13 3.80
CA GLY A 171 -16.24 10.44 3.78
C GLY A 171 -15.26 11.59 3.53
N ALA A 172 -14.16 11.61 4.28
CA ALA A 172 -13.14 12.66 4.18
C ALA A 172 -12.46 12.68 2.80
N PHE A 173 -12.02 11.53 2.28
CA PHE A 173 -11.39 11.47 0.94
C PHE A 173 -12.38 11.71 -0.20
N SER A 174 -13.66 11.34 -0.03
CA SER A 174 -14.72 11.69 -0.98
C SER A 174 -14.92 13.21 -1.05
N ALA A 175 -14.87 13.90 0.09
CA ALA A 175 -14.90 15.35 0.12
C ALA A 175 -13.70 15.95 -0.62
N VAL A 176 -12.47 15.45 -0.37
CA VAL A 176 -11.28 15.90 -1.10
C VAL A 176 -11.43 15.68 -2.60
N ARG A 177 -11.97 14.54 -3.04
CA ARG A 177 -12.24 14.27 -4.46
C ARG A 177 -13.29 15.21 -5.06
N GLY A 178 -14.26 15.68 -4.25
CA GLY A 178 -15.21 16.72 -4.64
C GLY A 178 -14.51 18.05 -4.92
N PHE A 179 -13.54 18.41 -4.08
CA PHE A 179 -12.68 19.58 -4.30
C PHE A 179 -11.75 19.37 -5.50
N LEU A 180 -11.08 18.23 -5.58
CA LEU A 180 -10.01 17.95 -6.55
C LEU A 180 -10.41 16.79 -7.47
N PRO A 181 -11.40 16.99 -8.37
CA PRO A 181 -11.93 15.90 -9.18
C PRO A 181 -10.96 15.41 -10.25
N GLY A 182 -9.92 16.18 -10.59
CA GLY A 182 -8.92 15.83 -11.57
C GLY A 182 -7.68 15.13 -11.00
N GLU A 183 -7.58 14.99 -9.68
CA GLU A 183 -6.40 14.44 -9.01
C GLU A 183 -6.52 12.93 -8.77
N LEU A 184 -5.44 12.19 -9.02
CA LEU A 184 -5.38 10.75 -8.74
C LEU A 184 -5.20 10.43 -7.25
N ALA A 185 -4.55 11.32 -6.48
CA ALA A 185 -4.30 11.12 -5.06
C ALA A 185 -5.55 10.80 -4.23
N PRO A 186 -6.68 11.54 -4.33
CA PRO A 186 -7.90 11.17 -3.62
C PRO A 186 -8.55 9.88 -4.15
N VAL A 187 -8.39 9.54 -5.43
CA VAL A 187 -8.86 8.25 -5.97
C VAL A 187 -8.06 7.08 -5.38
N LEU A 188 -6.74 7.23 -5.28
CA LEU A 188 -5.86 6.26 -4.63
C LEU A 188 -6.18 6.11 -3.14
N ALA A 189 -6.41 7.22 -2.44
CA ALA A 189 -6.75 7.21 -1.02
C ALA A 189 -8.09 6.47 -0.76
N LEU A 190 -9.09 6.68 -1.62
CA LEU A 190 -10.33 5.91 -1.57
C LEU A 190 -10.07 4.43 -1.85
N ALA A 191 -9.25 4.07 -2.85
CA ALA A 191 -8.91 2.68 -3.14
C ALA A 191 -8.28 1.97 -1.92
N VAL A 192 -7.30 2.62 -1.27
CA VAL A 192 -6.68 2.12 -0.03
C VAL A 192 -7.71 1.97 1.08
N THR A 193 -8.65 2.91 1.20
CA THR A 193 -9.70 2.87 2.22
C THR A 193 -10.65 1.69 2.01
N GLU A 194 -11.10 1.46 0.78
CA GLU A 194 -11.97 0.33 0.45
C GLU A 194 -11.26 -1.02 0.64
N GLU A 195 -9.96 -1.09 0.32
CA GLU A 195 -9.20 -2.31 0.54
C GLU A 195 -9.07 -2.61 2.05
N GLN A 196 -8.78 -1.60 2.88
CA GLN A 196 -8.73 -1.76 4.34
C GLN A 196 -10.09 -2.14 4.94
N SER A 197 -11.21 -1.69 4.35
CA SER A 197 -12.54 -2.12 4.78
C SER A 197 -12.94 -3.50 4.26
N GLY A 198 -12.10 -4.16 3.45
CA GLY A 198 -12.40 -5.46 2.84
C GLY A 198 -13.35 -5.39 1.63
N ALA A 199 -13.66 -4.20 1.13
CA ALA A 199 -14.49 -3.99 -0.06
C ALA A 199 -13.66 -4.14 -1.34
N PHE A 200 -13.11 -5.34 -1.56
CA PHE A 200 -12.09 -5.61 -2.59
C PHE A 200 -12.55 -5.28 -4.02
N ASP A 201 -13.82 -5.50 -4.37
CA ASP A 201 -14.33 -5.17 -5.70
C ASP A 201 -14.37 -3.66 -5.95
N ALA A 202 -14.79 -2.88 -4.95
CA ALA A 202 -14.82 -1.42 -5.00
C ALA A 202 -13.38 -0.86 -5.05
N ALA A 203 -12.49 -1.40 -4.23
CA ALA A 203 -11.07 -1.05 -4.22
C ALA A 203 -10.42 -1.34 -5.59
N ALA A 204 -10.64 -2.53 -6.16
CA ALA A 204 -10.12 -2.91 -7.47
C ALA A 204 -10.60 -1.98 -8.59
N ALA A 205 -11.86 -1.53 -8.55
CA ALA A 205 -12.38 -0.56 -9.51
C ALA A 205 -11.67 0.80 -9.43
N LEU A 206 -11.39 1.27 -8.21
CA LEU A 206 -10.66 2.53 -7.99
C LEU A 206 -9.18 2.39 -8.39
N TYR A 207 -8.51 1.30 -8.01
CA TYR A 207 -7.13 1.03 -8.43
C TYR A 207 -7.00 0.92 -9.95
N ARG A 208 -7.94 0.26 -10.64
CA ARG A 208 -7.97 0.21 -12.11
C ARG A 208 -8.00 1.59 -12.74
N ARG A 209 -8.76 2.54 -12.17
CA ARG A 209 -8.80 3.92 -12.66
C ARG A 209 -7.44 4.59 -12.53
N VAL A 210 -6.81 4.50 -11.36
CA VAL A 210 -5.48 5.10 -11.13
C VAL A 210 -4.45 4.53 -12.12
N VAL A 211 -4.38 3.20 -12.24
CA VAL A 211 -3.44 2.52 -13.16
C VAL A 211 -3.73 2.83 -14.63
N ALA A 212 -5.00 3.00 -15.02
CA ALA A 212 -5.37 3.36 -16.38
C ALA A 212 -4.83 4.76 -16.74
N VAL A 213 -4.94 5.73 -15.83
CA VAL A 213 -4.44 7.09 -16.08
C VAL A 213 -2.92 7.14 -16.05
N ASP A 214 -2.33 6.57 -15.00
CA ASP A 214 -0.89 6.60 -14.76
C ASP A 214 -0.40 5.24 -14.23
N PRO A 215 0.16 4.39 -15.12
CA PRO A 215 0.81 3.13 -14.75
C PRO A 215 2.02 3.30 -13.82
N GLY A 216 2.54 4.52 -13.67
CA GLY A 216 3.60 4.86 -12.73
C GLY A 216 3.20 4.76 -11.27
N TYR A 217 1.90 4.74 -10.96
CA TYR A 217 1.38 4.48 -9.61
C TYR A 217 1.49 2.99 -9.27
N GLN A 218 2.67 2.61 -8.79
CA GLN A 218 2.99 1.23 -8.46
C GLN A 218 2.17 0.75 -7.26
N SER A 219 1.88 1.60 -6.27
CA SER A 219 1.03 1.16 -5.14
C SER A 219 -0.38 0.79 -5.61
N ALA A 220 -0.89 1.44 -6.66
CA ALA A 220 -2.17 1.09 -7.27
C ALA A 220 -2.12 -0.25 -8.03
N THR A 221 -1.01 -0.53 -8.71
CA THR A 221 -0.78 -1.83 -9.37
C THR A 221 -0.76 -2.96 -8.34
N PHE A 222 -0.06 -2.77 -7.22
CA PHE A 222 -0.03 -3.76 -6.13
C PHE A 222 -1.39 -3.91 -5.44
N GLY A 223 -2.09 -2.81 -5.17
CA GLY A 223 -3.43 -2.82 -4.59
C GLY A 223 -4.44 -3.53 -5.49
N LEU A 224 -4.38 -3.31 -6.81
CA LEU A 224 -5.20 -4.04 -7.77
C LEU A 224 -4.94 -5.54 -7.69
N GLY A 225 -3.67 -5.97 -7.72
CA GLY A 225 -3.30 -7.38 -7.59
C GLY A 225 -3.83 -8.00 -6.30
N ARG A 226 -3.65 -7.33 -5.16
CA ARG A 226 -4.14 -7.81 -3.86
C ARG A 226 -5.66 -7.97 -3.83
N CYS A 227 -6.40 -7.00 -4.39
CA CYS A 227 -7.86 -7.04 -4.43
C CYS A 227 -8.37 -8.15 -5.36
N LEU A 228 -7.76 -8.33 -6.53
CA LEU A 228 -8.14 -9.40 -7.47
C LEU A 228 -7.86 -10.79 -6.86
N ALA A 229 -6.70 -10.97 -6.23
CA ALA A 229 -6.39 -12.20 -5.51
C ALA A 229 -7.39 -12.45 -4.36
N ALA A 230 -7.81 -11.41 -3.64
CA ALA A 230 -8.80 -11.52 -2.58
C ALA A 230 -10.20 -11.90 -3.10
N GLY A 231 -10.57 -11.40 -4.27
CA GLY A 231 -11.80 -11.77 -4.99
C GLY A 231 -11.74 -13.13 -5.71
N GLY A 232 -10.59 -13.81 -5.71
CA GLY A 232 -10.39 -15.12 -6.35
C GLY A 232 -9.99 -15.05 -7.82
N ASP A 233 -9.84 -13.87 -8.41
CA ASP A 233 -9.30 -13.67 -9.76
C ASP A 233 -7.77 -13.72 -9.74
N VAL A 234 -7.25 -14.95 -9.68
CA VAL A 234 -5.80 -15.20 -9.64
C VAL A 234 -5.12 -14.76 -10.94
N HIS A 235 -5.78 -14.94 -12.10
CA HIS A 235 -5.21 -14.53 -13.39
C HIS A 235 -5.09 -13.01 -13.49
N GLY A 236 -6.17 -12.28 -13.18
CA GLY A 236 -6.12 -10.82 -13.14
C GLY A 236 -5.11 -10.29 -12.12
N SER A 237 -4.93 -10.98 -10.99
CA SER A 237 -3.87 -10.64 -10.02
C SER A 237 -2.46 -10.80 -10.59
N ILE A 238 -2.20 -11.88 -11.34
CA ILE A 238 -0.91 -12.12 -12.00
C ILE A 238 -0.65 -11.04 -13.04
N ASP A 239 -1.63 -10.78 -13.91
CA ASP A 239 -1.54 -9.75 -14.95
C ASP A 239 -1.23 -8.37 -14.37
N ALA A 240 -1.77 -8.06 -13.19
CA ALA A 240 -1.47 -6.82 -12.48
C ALA A 240 0.02 -6.75 -12.06
N TYR A 241 0.55 -7.80 -11.42
CA TYR A 241 1.95 -7.83 -10.98
C TYR A 241 2.96 -7.88 -12.14
N GLU A 242 2.58 -8.49 -13.27
CA GLU A 242 3.42 -8.54 -14.46
C GLU A 242 3.66 -7.15 -15.10
N ARG A 243 2.78 -6.18 -14.85
CA ARG A 243 2.93 -4.78 -15.30
C ARG A 243 4.04 -4.01 -14.58
N VAL A 244 4.50 -4.47 -13.42
CA VAL A 244 5.69 -3.87 -12.78
C VAL A 244 6.88 -4.05 -13.73
N PRO A 245 7.73 -3.07 -14.05
CA PRO A 245 8.86 -3.33 -14.97
C PRO A 245 9.90 -4.31 -14.41
N GLY A 246 10.53 -5.13 -15.26
CA GLY A 246 11.57 -6.09 -14.85
C GLY A 246 12.77 -5.46 -14.13
N GLY A 247 13.16 -4.25 -14.53
CA GLY A 247 14.25 -3.48 -13.90
C GLY A 247 13.82 -2.64 -12.69
N SER A 248 12.56 -2.73 -12.25
CA SER A 248 12.08 -1.99 -11.08
C SER A 248 12.62 -2.61 -9.79
N THR A 249 12.94 -1.78 -8.80
CA THR A 249 13.24 -2.23 -7.43
C THR A 249 12.06 -2.94 -6.78
N LEU A 250 10.85 -2.76 -7.31
CA LEU A 250 9.63 -3.43 -6.85
C LEU A 250 9.42 -4.81 -7.49
N ARG A 251 10.25 -5.22 -8.45
CA ARG A 251 10.09 -6.52 -9.13
C ARG A 251 10.07 -7.68 -8.14
N GLU A 252 10.99 -7.70 -7.18
CA GLU A 252 11.04 -8.74 -6.14
C GLU A 252 9.74 -8.80 -5.32
N HIS A 253 9.16 -7.63 -5.01
CA HIS A 253 7.88 -7.55 -4.31
C HIS A 253 6.72 -8.08 -5.18
N ALA A 254 6.73 -7.78 -6.48
CA ALA A 254 5.72 -8.25 -7.41
C ALA A 254 5.77 -9.77 -7.58
N ASP A 255 6.98 -10.35 -7.71
CA ASP A 255 7.18 -11.80 -7.82
C ASP A 255 6.75 -12.52 -6.53
N ALA A 256 7.08 -11.96 -5.37
CA ALA A 256 6.62 -12.47 -4.08
C ALA A 256 5.08 -12.41 -3.96
N ALA A 257 4.46 -11.31 -4.37
CA ALA A 257 3.01 -11.15 -4.34
C ALA A 257 2.30 -12.09 -5.33
N GLN A 258 2.87 -12.31 -6.52
CA GLN A 258 2.40 -13.27 -7.50
C GLN A 258 2.41 -14.70 -6.95
N ALA A 259 3.52 -15.11 -6.30
CA ALA A 259 3.60 -16.42 -5.64
C ALA A 259 2.50 -16.58 -4.57
N ARG A 260 2.27 -15.54 -3.74
CA ARG A 260 1.20 -15.55 -2.72
C ARG A 260 -0.20 -15.66 -3.33
N ALA A 261 -0.45 -14.98 -4.45
CA ALA A 261 -1.73 -15.04 -5.15
C ALA A 261 -2.00 -16.46 -5.69
N LEU A 262 -1.00 -17.09 -6.31
CA LEU A 262 -1.07 -18.46 -6.82
C LEU A 262 -1.28 -19.51 -5.73
N LEU A 263 -0.71 -19.29 -4.55
CA LEU A 263 -0.81 -20.20 -3.40
C LEU A 263 -2.02 -19.92 -2.50
N ARG A 264 -2.84 -18.91 -2.84
CA ARG A 264 -4.02 -18.57 -2.06
C ARG A 264 -5.02 -19.73 -2.13
N ARG A 265 -5.37 -20.29 -0.98
CA ARG A 265 -6.38 -21.35 -0.89
C ARG A 265 -7.77 -20.76 -1.13
N GLY A 266 -8.39 -21.16 -2.24
CA GLY A 266 -9.83 -20.99 -2.47
C GLY A 266 -10.64 -22.12 -1.83
N ALA A 267 -11.82 -22.42 -2.39
CA ALA A 267 -12.68 -23.52 -1.93
C ALA A 267 -12.12 -24.93 -2.21
N GLY A 268 -10.99 -25.05 -2.92
CA GLY A 268 -10.39 -26.32 -3.34
C GLY A 268 -8.88 -26.41 -3.08
N ALA A 269 -8.30 -27.57 -3.41
CA ALA A 269 -6.86 -27.78 -3.39
C ALA A 269 -6.16 -26.91 -4.45
N ILE A 270 -4.92 -26.50 -4.15
CA ILE A 270 -4.09 -25.75 -5.10
C ILE A 270 -3.68 -26.69 -6.24
N GLY A 271 -4.00 -26.32 -7.48
CA GLY A 271 -3.63 -27.10 -8.67
C GLY A 271 -2.12 -27.17 -8.89
N LEU A 272 -1.65 -28.26 -9.50
CA LEU A 272 -0.21 -28.47 -9.76
C LEU A 272 0.41 -27.32 -10.57
N ASP A 273 -0.30 -26.83 -11.60
CA ASP A 273 0.17 -25.72 -12.42
C ASP A 273 0.40 -24.44 -11.60
N ALA A 274 -0.47 -24.16 -10.62
CA ALA A 274 -0.32 -23.03 -9.73
C ALA A 274 0.88 -23.19 -8.79
N VAL A 275 1.14 -24.41 -8.29
CA VAL A 275 2.33 -24.73 -7.50
C VAL A 275 3.61 -24.51 -8.32
N ILE A 276 3.64 -25.00 -9.56
CA ILE A 276 4.79 -24.83 -10.46
C ILE A 276 5.01 -23.36 -10.80
N ALA A 277 3.95 -22.63 -11.12
CA ALA A 277 4.02 -21.19 -11.39
C ALA A 277 4.53 -20.42 -10.17
N ALA A 278 4.05 -20.75 -8.96
CA ALA A 278 4.51 -20.12 -7.73
C ALA A 278 5.99 -20.40 -7.48
N ALA A 279 6.45 -21.64 -7.71
CA ALA A 279 7.86 -22.00 -7.62
C ALA A 279 8.73 -21.15 -8.56
N ARG A 280 8.31 -20.96 -9.81
CA ARG A 280 9.02 -20.10 -10.78
C ARG A 280 9.09 -18.63 -10.34
N SER A 281 8.07 -18.11 -9.65
CA SER A 281 8.10 -16.77 -9.08
C SER A 281 9.07 -16.67 -7.90
N VAL A 282 9.14 -17.70 -7.06
CA VAL A 282 10.08 -17.77 -5.93
C VAL A 282 11.53 -17.91 -6.40
N ASP A 283 11.80 -18.65 -7.49
CA ASP A 283 13.14 -18.81 -8.07
C ASP A 283 13.75 -17.48 -8.57
N ARG A 284 12.93 -16.45 -8.80
CA ARG A 284 13.40 -15.10 -9.18
C ARG A 284 13.82 -14.25 -7.98
N LEU A 285 13.51 -14.68 -6.76
CA LEU A 285 13.85 -13.94 -5.55
C LEU A 285 15.29 -14.25 -5.10
N PRO A 286 15.97 -13.33 -4.40
CA PRO A 286 17.26 -13.61 -3.79
C PRO A 286 17.14 -14.73 -2.74
N VAL A 287 17.90 -15.82 -2.94
CA VAL A 287 17.82 -17.07 -2.15
C VAL A 287 18.03 -16.85 -0.64
N ASP A 288 18.86 -15.87 -0.26
CA ASP A 288 19.16 -15.58 1.15
C ASP A 288 18.17 -14.61 1.82
N SER A 289 17.20 -14.08 1.07
CA SER A 289 16.20 -13.14 1.61
C SER A 289 15.19 -13.84 2.52
N GLN A 290 14.70 -13.12 3.54
CA GLN A 290 13.62 -13.64 4.40
C GLN A 290 12.37 -14.03 3.59
N ARG A 291 12.02 -13.23 2.56
CA ARG A 291 10.87 -13.50 1.69
C ARG A 291 11.01 -14.82 0.92
N TYR A 292 12.20 -15.11 0.40
CA TYR A 292 12.45 -16.38 -0.28
C TYR A 292 12.19 -17.56 0.67
N GLU A 293 12.71 -17.51 1.91
CA GLU A 293 12.51 -18.61 2.86
C GLU A 293 11.05 -18.83 3.25
N GLU A 294 10.31 -17.74 3.46
CA GLU A 294 8.86 -17.79 3.76
C GLU A 294 8.08 -18.42 2.60
N LEU A 295 8.35 -17.99 1.36
CA LEU A 295 7.64 -18.50 0.19
C LEU A 295 8.10 -19.89 -0.25
N GLU A 296 9.36 -20.25 -0.05
CA GLU A 296 9.85 -21.62 -0.24
C GLU A 296 9.03 -22.58 0.63
N PHE A 297 8.76 -22.21 1.89
CA PHE A 297 7.93 -23.02 2.76
C PHE A 297 6.50 -23.19 2.21
N ASP A 298 5.88 -22.09 1.78
CA ASP A 298 4.50 -22.11 1.29
C ASP A 298 4.36 -22.92 0.00
N VAL A 299 5.31 -22.80 -0.94
CA VAL A 299 5.36 -23.60 -2.17
C VAL A 299 5.53 -25.08 -1.84
N LEU A 300 6.49 -25.44 -0.98
CA LEU A 300 6.72 -26.84 -0.61
C LEU A 300 5.52 -27.46 0.12
N LEU A 301 4.80 -26.66 0.92
CA LEU A 301 3.59 -27.11 1.60
C LEU A 301 2.44 -27.35 0.61
N ALA A 302 2.29 -26.47 -0.39
CA ALA A 302 1.31 -26.64 -1.46
C ALA A 302 1.64 -27.85 -2.35
N ALA A 303 2.91 -28.02 -2.70
CA ALA A 303 3.41 -29.19 -3.42
C ALA A 303 3.10 -30.50 -2.69
N LEU A 304 3.32 -30.55 -1.37
CA LEU A 304 2.97 -31.72 -0.55
C LEU A 304 1.46 -31.98 -0.57
N GLY A 305 0.64 -30.94 -0.59
CA GLY A 305 -0.81 -31.04 -0.78
C GLY A 305 -1.18 -31.70 -2.11
N ALA A 306 -0.57 -31.25 -3.21
CA ALA A 306 -0.82 -31.77 -4.55
C ALA A 306 -0.41 -33.26 -4.70
N VAL A 307 0.72 -33.66 -4.12
CA VAL A 307 1.13 -35.08 -4.07
C VAL A 307 0.11 -35.92 -3.30
N ARG A 308 -0.39 -35.40 -2.17
CA ARG A 308 -1.35 -36.12 -1.31
C ARG A 308 -2.77 -36.18 -1.88
N SER A 309 -3.13 -35.31 -2.83
CA SER A 309 -4.41 -35.39 -3.54
C SER A 309 -4.42 -36.44 -4.66
N GLY A 310 -3.30 -37.13 -4.91
CA GLY A 310 -3.18 -38.14 -5.97
C GLY A 310 -3.03 -37.54 -7.37
N THR A 311 -2.67 -36.25 -7.45
CA THR A 311 -2.32 -35.60 -8.73
C THR A 311 -1.08 -36.28 -9.30
N ASP A 312 -1.04 -36.54 -10.62
CA ASP A 312 0.18 -37.06 -11.25
C ASP A 312 1.27 -35.98 -11.23
N THR A 313 2.31 -36.23 -10.45
CA THR A 313 3.47 -35.35 -10.29
C THR A 313 4.76 -35.98 -10.83
N SER A 314 4.64 -37.05 -11.62
CA SER A 314 5.76 -37.82 -12.14
C SER A 314 6.74 -36.95 -12.92
N GLY A 315 8.04 -37.08 -12.60
CA GLY A 315 9.10 -36.32 -13.25
C GLY A 315 9.13 -34.81 -12.95
N THR A 316 8.26 -34.33 -12.06
CA THR A 316 8.18 -32.90 -11.71
C THR A 316 9.02 -32.60 -10.46
N ALA A 317 9.70 -31.46 -10.45
CA ALA A 317 10.38 -30.91 -9.28
C ALA A 317 10.03 -29.42 -9.11
N VAL A 318 9.98 -28.96 -7.88
CA VAL A 318 9.76 -27.56 -7.51
C VAL A 318 10.86 -27.11 -6.57
N LEU A 319 11.47 -25.95 -6.83
CA LEU A 319 12.58 -25.41 -6.03
C LEU A 319 13.71 -26.43 -5.82
N GLY A 320 14.01 -27.22 -6.86
CA GLY A 320 15.01 -28.30 -6.83
C GLY A 320 14.63 -29.54 -6.01
N VAL A 321 13.37 -29.67 -5.56
CA VAL A 321 12.88 -30.80 -4.77
C VAL A 321 11.91 -31.63 -5.61
N ALA A 322 12.18 -32.94 -5.74
CA ALA A 322 11.28 -33.88 -6.40
C ALA A 322 9.89 -33.85 -5.74
N MET A 323 8.83 -33.92 -6.55
CA MET A 323 7.44 -33.95 -6.11
C MET A 323 7.05 -35.32 -5.52
N GLU A 324 7.77 -35.73 -4.47
CA GLU A 324 7.57 -36.95 -3.70
C GLU A 324 7.37 -36.57 -2.22
N GLU A 325 6.40 -37.21 -1.56
CA GLU A 325 6.04 -36.87 -0.17
C GLU A 325 7.24 -36.88 0.78
N ARG A 326 8.13 -37.87 0.65
CA ARG A 326 9.33 -37.98 1.50
C ARG A 326 10.34 -36.85 1.23
N ALA A 327 10.55 -36.47 -0.03
CA ALA A 327 11.48 -35.42 -0.41
C ALA A 327 10.99 -34.04 0.05
N LEU A 328 9.70 -33.75 -0.19
CA LEU A 328 9.05 -32.50 0.20
C LEU A 328 9.03 -32.30 1.73
N ARG A 329 8.66 -33.33 2.50
CA ARG A 329 8.68 -33.27 3.98
C ARG A 329 10.08 -33.00 4.53
N ARG A 330 11.12 -33.61 3.95
CA ARG A 330 12.52 -33.34 4.33
C ARG A 330 12.92 -31.90 4.00
N ALA A 331 12.48 -31.36 2.85
CA ALA A 331 12.76 -29.99 2.47
C ALA A 331 12.06 -28.98 3.40
N LEU A 332 10.79 -29.19 3.72
CA LEU A 332 10.03 -28.40 4.69
C LEU A 332 10.70 -28.38 6.07
N GLU A 333 11.17 -29.55 6.55
CA GLU A 333 11.90 -29.65 7.82
C GLU A 333 13.19 -28.82 7.79
N ARG A 334 13.99 -28.91 6.71
CA ARG A 334 15.24 -28.13 6.56
C ARG A 334 14.97 -26.63 6.54
N ASN A 335 13.97 -26.19 5.77
CA ASN A 335 13.56 -24.79 5.70
C ASN A 335 13.14 -24.28 7.09
N ARG A 336 12.25 -24.99 7.80
CA ARG A 336 11.79 -24.55 9.14
C ARG A 336 12.91 -24.48 10.16
N ARG A 337 13.83 -25.44 10.16
CA ARG A 337 15.03 -25.39 11.02
C ARG A 337 15.92 -24.19 10.69
N ARG A 338 16.03 -23.81 9.41
CA ARG A 338 16.80 -22.62 8.98
C ARG A 338 16.14 -21.33 9.47
N MET A 339 14.83 -21.18 9.29
CA MET A 339 14.08 -20.03 9.79
C MET A 339 14.13 -19.94 11.32
N ALA A 340 13.98 -21.06 12.03
CA ALA A 340 14.01 -21.10 13.50
C ALA A 340 15.36 -20.66 14.10
N ARG A 341 16.47 -20.75 13.36
CA ARG A 341 17.78 -20.24 13.81
C ARG A 341 17.87 -18.71 13.83
N ARG A 342 17.00 -18.02 13.10
CA ARG A 342 16.97 -16.55 12.98
C ARG A 342 16.02 -15.90 13.99
N VAL A 343 15.13 -16.69 14.60
CA VAL A 343 14.19 -16.22 15.61
C VAL A 343 14.88 -16.26 16.98
N PRO A 344 14.82 -15.18 17.78
CA PRO A 344 15.32 -15.19 19.15
C PRO A 344 14.72 -16.34 19.96
N ASP A 345 15.47 -16.84 20.95
CA ASP A 345 14.99 -17.91 21.81
C ASP A 345 13.69 -17.51 22.54
N GLY A 346 12.69 -18.40 22.48
CA GLY A 346 11.38 -18.17 23.06
C GLY A 346 10.26 -18.96 22.37
N ALA A 347 9.02 -18.68 22.78
CA ALA A 347 7.82 -19.37 22.28
C ALA A 347 7.67 -19.38 20.75
N PRO A 348 8.01 -18.31 19.99
CA PRO A 348 7.94 -18.34 18.53
C PRO A 348 8.91 -19.35 17.89
N ARG A 349 10.14 -19.47 18.42
CA ARG A 349 11.12 -20.46 17.96
C ARG A 349 10.66 -21.88 18.27
N VAL A 350 10.12 -22.12 19.46
CA VAL A 350 9.56 -23.43 19.86
C VAL A 350 8.40 -23.83 18.94
N ALA A 351 7.46 -22.92 18.66
CA ALA A 351 6.33 -23.18 17.77
C ALA A 351 6.78 -23.54 16.33
N MET A 352 7.84 -22.90 15.82
CA MET A 352 8.41 -23.23 14.51
C MET A 352 9.11 -24.58 14.49
N VAL A 353 9.82 -24.94 15.56
CA VAL A 353 10.44 -26.26 15.72
C VAL A 353 9.38 -27.36 15.83
N ASP A 354 8.30 -27.13 16.58
CA ASP A 354 7.19 -28.08 16.70
C ASP A 354 6.41 -28.23 15.40
N ALA A 355 6.27 -27.15 14.62
CA ALA A 355 5.76 -27.23 13.25
C ALA A 355 6.67 -28.10 12.36
N ALA A 356 8.00 -27.95 12.45
CA ALA A 356 8.95 -28.78 11.73
C ALA A 356 8.84 -30.27 12.11
N ASN A 357 8.70 -30.55 13.40
CA ASN A 357 8.57 -31.91 13.93
C ASN A 357 7.28 -32.60 13.46
N ARG A 358 6.17 -31.88 13.36
CA ARG A 358 4.90 -32.41 12.83
C ARG A 358 4.96 -32.76 11.34
N ILE A 359 5.82 -32.09 10.58
CA ILE A 359 5.97 -32.31 9.12
C ILE A 359 6.91 -33.48 8.81
N ARG A 360 7.77 -33.86 9.76
CA ARG A 360 8.80 -34.90 9.62
C ARG A 360 8.26 -36.18 8.94
N PRO A 361 8.97 -36.72 7.93
CA PRO A 361 8.59 -38.01 7.34
C PRO A 361 8.62 -39.09 8.41
N ARG A 362 7.55 -39.88 8.54
CA ARG A 362 7.57 -41.06 9.41
C ARG A 362 8.62 -42.02 8.88
N THR A 363 9.67 -42.25 9.67
CA THR A 363 10.59 -43.36 9.47
C THR A 363 9.83 -44.64 9.83
N LEU A 364 9.38 -45.39 8.82
CA LEU A 364 9.07 -46.80 9.00
C LEU A 364 10.42 -47.50 9.20
N TRP A 365 10.62 -48.07 10.39
CA TRP A 365 11.75 -48.95 10.70
C TRP A 365 11.44 -50.35 10.22
#